data_AF-A0A2N2JET8-F1
#
_entry.id   AF-A0A2N2JET8-F1
#
_cell.length_a   1.000
_cell.length_b   1.000
_cell.length_c   1.000
_cell.angle_alpha   90.00
_cell.angle_beta   90.00
_cell.angle_gamma   90.00
#
_symmetry.space_group_name_H-M   'P 1'
#
loop_
_entity.id
_entity.type
_entity.pdbx_description
1 polymer ?
#
loop_
_entity_poly.entity_id
_entity_poly.type
_entity_poly.pdbx_seq_one_letter_code
_entity_poly.pdbx_strand_id
1 'polypeptide(L)'
;MRYLVVAAIAIGALTASVGACDTTELFHECPLSDSIVAACEAESTTTELTCVVADHPLCEEKICAAWRNSDPFCTQACSVNGDCPEGSTCETYLDLAFCVPAEIVSPTIAQ
;
A
#
# COMPACT_ATOMS: atom_id res chain seq x y z
N MET A 1 -53.25 -31.06 30.16
CA MET A 1 -53.50 -30.36 28.88
C MET A 1 -53.28 -28.88 29.14
N ARG A 2 -52.19 -28.30 28.59
CA ARG A 2 -52.26 -27.21 27.57
C ARG A 2 -52.58 -25.83 28.20
N TYR A 3 -51.75 -24.78 28.22
CA TYR A 3 -50.59 -24.39 27.41
C TYR A 3 -49.67 -23.43 28.21
N LEU A 4 -48.36 -23.54 27.96
CA LEU A 4 -47.29 -22.68 28.46
C LEU A 4 -47.41 -21.26 27.89
N VAL A 5 -47.41 -20.26 28.77
CA VAL A 5 -47.15 -18.86 28.42
C VAL A 5 -45.63 -18.67 28.48
N VAL A 6 -44.95 -18.71 27.34
CA VAL A 6 -43.56 -18.27 27.23
C VAL A 6 -43.52 -17.23 26.12
N ALA A 7 -43.57 -15.96 26.52
CA ALA A 7 -43.28 -14.83 25.67
C ALA A 7 -41.77 -14.85 25.34
N ALA A 8 -41.42 -15.46 24.21
CA ALA A 8 -40.07 -15.39 23.67
C ALA A 8 -39.94 -14.13 22.79
N ILE A 9 -39.67 -13.00 23.42
CA ILE A 9 -39.07 -11.84 22.75
C ILE A 9 -37.57 -12.03 22.88
N ALA A 10 -36.88 -12.42 21.81
CA ALA A 10 -35.42 -12.33 21.78
C ALA A 10 -34.87 -12.13 20.37
N ILE A 11 -34.60 -10.85 20.11
CA ILE A 11 -33.37 -10.31 19.51
C ILE A 11 -33.18 -10.59 18.01
N GLY A 12 -33.48 -9.53 17.25
CA GLY A 12 -33.22 -9.42 15.83
C GLY A 12 -31.75 -9.54 15.48
N ALA A 13 -31.56 -9.87 14.20
CA ALA A 13 -30.29 -10.00 13.52
C ALA A 13 -29.33 -8.83 13.82
N LEU A 14 -28.16 -9.16 14.36
CA LEU A 14 -26.93 -8.47 13.99
C LEU A 14 -26.05 -9.49 13.28
N THR A 15 -26.25 -9.59 11.97
CA THR A 15 -25.18 -9.98 11.05
C THR A 15 -24.09 -8.94 11.22
N ALA A 16 -23.14 -9.20 12.12
CA ALA A 16 -21.85 -8.54 12.09
C ALA A 16 -21.15 -9.02 10.80
N SER A 17 -21.48 -8.37 9.68
CA SER A 17 -20.52 -8.18 8.62
C SER A 17 -19.36 -7.44 9.26
N VAL A 18 -18.41 -8.19 9.79
CA VAL A 18 -17.04 -7.72 9.89
C VAL A 18 -16.73 -7.24 8.49
N GLY A 19 -16.78 -5.92 8.30
CA GLY A 19 -16.19 -5.33 7.11
C GLY A 19 -14.81 -5.95 7.03
N ALA A 20 -14.49 -6.50 5.86
CA ALA A 20 -13.11 -6.80 5.54
C ALA A 20 -12.32 -5.58 5.99
N CYS A 21 -11.45 -5.74 7.00
CA CYS A 21 -10.31 -4.85 7.08
C CYS A 21 -9.63 -5.11 5.74
N ASP A 22 -9.83 -4.21 4.78
CA ASP A 22 -9.00 -4.07 3.61
C ASP A 22 -7.58 -3.99 4.15
N THR A 23 -6.92 -5.13 4.18
CA THR A 23 -5.49 -5.24 4.41
C THR A 23 -4.90 -4.50 3.23
N THR A 24 -4.52 -3.23 3.41
CA THR A 24 -4.06 -2.45 2.27
C THR A 24 -2.83 -3.13 1.70
N GLU A 25 -3.04 -3.79 0.56
CA GLU A 25 -2.09 -4.74 -0.01
C GLU A 25 -0.85 -4.00 -0.51
N LEU A 26 0.29 -4.70 -0.55
CA LEU A 26 1.47 -4.19 -1.24
C LEU A 26 1.11 -3.82 -2.68
N PHE A 27 1.70 -2.72 -3.15
CA PHE A 27 1.46 -2.10 -4.45
C PHE A 27 0.07 -1.50 -4.65
N HIS A 28 -0.75 -1.43 -3.60
CA HIS A 28 -1.98 -0.64 -3.65
C HIS A 28 -1.65 0.86 -3.78
N GLU A 29 -2.52 1.61 -4.44
CA GLU A 29 -2.35 3.06 -4.58
C GLU A 29 -2.34 3.75 -3.21
N CYS A 30 -1.43 4.71 -3.04
CA CYS A 30 -1.38 5.53 -1.83
C CYS A 30 -1.32 7.02 -2.22
N PRO A 31 -2.42 7.78 -2.04
CA PRO A 31 -2.41 9.19 -2.40
C PRO A 31 -1.44 9.98 -1.53
N LEU A 32 -0.39 10.51 -2.14
CA LEU A 32 0.52 11.47 -1.50
C LEU A 32 -0.07 12.88 -1.59
N SER A 33 0.02 13.64 -0.49
CA SER A 33 -0.39 15.06 -0.50
C SER A 33 0.54 15.90 -1.38
N ASP A 34 0.03 16.97 -2.00
CA ASP A 34 0.82 17.88 -2.84
C ASP A 34 2.06 18.42 -2.12
N SER A 35 1.96 18.66 -0.81
CA SER A 35 3.08 19.13 0.03
C SER A 35 4.25 18.14 0.06
N ILE A 36 3.96 16.84 0.06
CA ILE A 36 4.96 15.77 0.04
C ILE A 36 5.58 15.66 -1.35
N VAL A 37 4.74 15.70 -2.39
CA VAL A 37 5.20 15.65 -3.78
C VAL A 37 6.16 16.81 -4.06
N ALA A 38 5.77 18.03 -3.69
CA ALA A 38 6.60 19.21 -3.83
C ALA A 38 7.93 19.11 -3.05
N ALA A 39 7.93 18.47 -1.88
CA ALA A 39 9.15 18.22 -1.12
C ALA A 39 10.09 17.23 -1.83
N CYS A 40 9.55 16.16 -2.41
CA CYS A 40 10.35 15.25 -3.22
C CYS A 40 10.91 15.90 -4.48
N GLU A 41 10.10 16.76 -5.13
CA GLU A 41 10.51 17.48 -6.34
C GLU A 41 11.63 18.47 -6.05
N ALA A 42 11.61 19.09 -4.87
CA ALA A 42 12.68 19.98 -4.43
C ALA A 42 14.00 19.25 -4.17
N GLU A 43 13.94 18.00 -3.70
CA GLU A 43 15.11 17.18 -3.34
C GLU A 43 15.63 16.35 -4.54
N SER A 44 14.81 16.12 -5.56
CA SER A 44 15.19 15.32 -6.73
C SER A 44 16.00 16.16 -7.73
N THR A 45 17.29 15.83 -7.85
CA THR A 45 18.18 16.42 -8.86
C THR A 45 18.11 15.72 -10.22
N THR A 46 17.30 14.65 -10.30
CA THR A 46 17.10 13.81 -11.48
C THR A 46 15.77 14.11 -12.16
N THR A 47 15.69 13.89 -13.48
CA THR A 47 14.45 13.99 -14.26
C THR A 47 13.40 12.93 -13.87
N GLU A 48 13.84 11.90 -13.14
CA GLU A 48 12.99 10.85 -12.59
C GLU A 48 12.77 11.13 -11.10
N LEU A 49 11.54 11.49 -10.73
CA LEU A 49 11.15 11.75 -9.35
C LEU A 49 10.94 10.42 -8.61
N THR A 50 11.68 10.20 -7.53
CA THR A 50 11.41 9.10 -6.59
C THR A 50 11.05 9.70 -5.23
N CYS A 51 9.83 9.48 -4.78
CA CYS A 51 9.34 9.83 -3.46
C CYS A 51 9.28 8.59 -2.59
N VAL A 52 9.71 8.70 -1.34
CA VAL A 52 9.44 7.67 -0.33
C VAL A 52 8.97 8.34 0.95
N VAL A 53 7.82 7.91 1.45
CA VAL A 53 7.17 8.41 2.66
C VAL A 53 7.01 7.27 3.64
N ALA A 54 7.73 7.36 4.75
CA ALA A 54 7.52 6.48 5.89
C ALA A 54 6.33 6.97 6.75
N ASP A 55 5.62 6.04 7.36
CA ASP A 55 4.44 6.25 8.20
C ASP A 55 3.16 6.72 7.46
N HIS A 56 2.86 6.13 6.29
CA HIS A 56 1.61 6.41 5.57
C HIS A 56 0.43 5.57 6.10
N PRO A 57 -0.67 6.17 6.58
CA PRO A 57 -1.76 5.45 7.25
C PRO A 57 -2.58 4.56 6.32
N LEU A 58 -2.43 4.75 5.00
CA LEU A 58 -3.08 3.89 4.01
C LEU A 58 -2.25 2.66 3.64
N CYS A 59 -0.99 2.53 4.07
CA CYS A 59 -0.17 1.36 3.75
C CYS A 59 0.00 0.46 4.97
N GLU A 60 -0.10 -0.86 4.79
CA GLU A 60 0.09 -1.84 5.88
C GLU A 60 1.49 -1.74 6.49
N GLU A 61 2.51 -1.77 5.62
CA GLU A 61 3.93 -1.57 5.97
C GLU A 61 4.27 -0.10 6.20
N LYS A 62 3.25 0.77 6.12
CA LYS A 62 3.34 2.22 6.31
C LYS A 62 4.34 2.93 5.41
N ILE A 63 4.78 2.33 4.31
CA ILE A 63 5.66 2.97 3.36
C ILE A 63 4.89 3.20 2.07
N CYS A 64 4.79 4.46 1.66
CA CYS A 64 4.23 4.87 0.38
C CYS A 64 5.35 5.43 -0.49
N ALA A 65 5.55 4.88 -1.69
CA ALA A 65 6.61 5.31 -2.59
C ALA A 65 6.07 5.60 -3.98
N ALA A 66 6.56 6.67 -4.61
CA ALA A 66 6.40 6.91 -6.04
C ALA A 66 7.77 6.74 -6.68
N TRP A 67 7.91 5.94 -7.72
CA TRP A 67 9.21 5.59 -8.30
C TRP A 67 9.29 6.06 -9.75
N ARG A 68 10.28 6.88 -10.09
CA ARG A 68 10.51 7.40 -11.45
C ARG A 68 9.25 7.96 -12.13
N ASN A 69 8.54 8.87 -11.46
CA ASN A 69 7.27 9.45 -11.94
C ASN A 69 6.12 8.43 -12.09
N SER A 70 6.20 7.25 -11.46
CA SER A 70 5.04 6.38 -11.31
C SER A 70 4.00 7.01 -10.38
N ASP A 71 2.77 6.52 -10.45
CA ASP A 71 1.81 6.74 -9.37
C ASP A 71 2.36 6.21 -8.04
N PRO A 72 2.04 6.83 -6.90
CA PRO A 72 2.52 6.36 -5.61
C PRO A 72 1.79 5.09 -5.18
N PHE A 73 2.56 4.13 -4.69
CA PHE A 73 2.09 2.81 -4.28
C PHE A 73 2.66 2.40 -2.91
N CYS A 74 1.91 1.59 -2.17
CA CYS A 74 2.36 1.01 -0.93
C CYS A 74 3.50 0.02 -1.19
N THR A 75 4.57 0.13 -0.44
CA THR A 75 5.73 -0.76 -0.55
C THR A 75 6.21 -1.17 0.84
N GLN A 76 7.27 -1.97 0.87
CA GLN A 76 7.96 -2.39 2.07
C GLN A 76 9.47 -2.24 1.89
N ALA A 77 10.17 -2.17 3.02
CA ALA A 77 11.62 -2.22 3.01
C ALA A 77 12.11 -3.63 2.63
N CYS A 78 13.21 -3.71 1.89
CA CYS A 78 13.83 -4.98 1.51
C CYS A 78 15.35 -4.88 1.69
N SER A 79 16.01 -6.02 1.85
CA SER A 79 17.48 -6.13 1.82
C SER A 79 17.95 -6.85 0.56
N VAL A 80 17.14 -7.80 0.07
CA VAL A 80 17.40 -8.58 -1.13
C VAL A 80 16.11 -8.76 -1.93
N ASN A 81 16.24 -9.09 -3.22
CA ASN A 81 15.09 -9.36 -4.09
C ASN A 81 14.15 -10.46 -3.57
N GLY A 82 14.68 -11.41 -2.77
CA GLY A 82 13.88 -12.47 -2.18
C GLY A 82 12.95 -12.02 -1.05
N ASP A 83 13.13 -10.80 -0.52
CA ASP A 83 12.23 -10.21 0.48
C ASP A 83 10.96 -9.63 -0.17
N CYS A 84 11.00 -9.44 -1.49
CA CYS A 84 9.93 -8.81 -2.25
C CYS A 84 8.98 -9.87 -2.83
N PRO A 85 7.66 -9.58 -2.89
CA PRO A 85 6.69 -10.48 -3.51
C PRO A 85 6.96 -10.67 -5.01
N GLU A 86 6.42 -11.75 -5.59
CA GLU A 86 6.57 -12.03 -7.01
C GLU A 86 6.13 -10.84 -7.88
N GLY A 87 6.90 -10.54 -8.93
CA GLY A 87 6.65 -9.40 -9.81
C GLY A 87 7.25 -8.07 -9.33
N SER A 88 8.05 -8.07 -8.26
CA SER A 88 8.75 -6.88 -7.78
C SER A 88 10.24 -7.12 -7.55
N THR A 89 11.01 -6.04 -7.47
CA THR A 89 12.47 -6.04 -7.34
C THR A 89 12.86 -5.12 -6.20
N CYS A 90 13.93 -5.46 -5.47
CA CYS A 90 14.43 -4.64 -4.38
C CYS A 90 15.31 -3.53 -4.94
N GLU A 91 14.77 -2.32 -5.01
CA GLU A 91 15.46 -1.15 -5.56
C GLU A 91 15.98 -0.24 -4.45
N THR A 92 17.16 0.33 -4.65
CA THR A 92 17.82 1.20 -3.66
C THR A 92 17.59 2.68 -4.00
N TYR A 93 17.22 3.48 -3.00
CA TYR A 93 17.07 4.93 -3.07
C TYR A 93 17.57 5.57 -1.77
N LEU A 94 18.51 6.53 -1.86
CA LEU A 94 19.10 7.24 -0.71
C LEU A 94 19.56 6.32 0.43
N ASP A 95 20.37 5.30 0.10
CA ASP A 95 20.89 4.28 1.03
C ASP A 95 19.83 3.38 1.71
N LEU A 96 18.56 3.49 1.30
CA LEU A 96 17.46 2.61 1.71
C LEU A 96 17.03 1.74 0.53
N ALA A 97 16.39 0.60 0.78
CA ALA A 97 15.92 -0.29 -0.27
C ALA A 97 14.45 -0.69 -0.07
N PHE A 98 13.69 -0.68 -1.16
CA PHE A 98 12.25 -0.88 -1.17
C PHE A 98 11.82 -1.79 -2.33
N CYS A 99 10.72 -2.52 -2.14
CA CYS A 99 10.17 -3.37 -3.19
C CYS A 99 9.43 -2.54 -4.24
N VAL A 100 9.90 -2.57 -5.48
CA VAL A 100 9.32 -1.82 -6.58
C VAL A 100 8.79 -2.80 -7.62
N PRO A 101 7.53 -2.66 -8.08
CA PRO A 101 7.00 -3.45 -9.18
C PRO A 101 7.95 -3.45 -10.38
N ALA A 102 8.27 -4.63 -10.92
CA ALA A 102 9.24 -4.79 -11.99
C ALA A 102 8.85 -4.01 -13.26
N GLU A 103 7.54 -3.79 -13.47
CA GLU A 103 6.99 -2.97 -14.55
C GLU A 103 7.43 -1.49 -14.50
N ILE A 104 7.73 -0.97 -13.30
CA ILE A 104 8.20 0.40 -13.08
C ILE A 104 9.72 0.49 -13.25
N VAL A 105 10.46 -0.53 -12.81
CA VAL A 105 11.94 -0.55 -12.82
C VAL A 105 12.49 -0.74 -14.24
N SER A 106 11.91 -1.67 -14.99
CA SER A 106 12.19 -1.88 -16.41
C SER A 106 10.93 -1.61 -17.19
N PRO A 107 10.64 -0.34 -17.56
CA PRO A 107 9.68 -0.08 -18.61
C PRO A 107 10.26 -0.77 -19.83
N THR A 108 9.75 -1.97 -20.13
CA THR A 108 10.15 -2.70 -21.32
C THR A 108 9.89 -1.75 -22.46
N ILE A 109 10.97 -1.21 -23.05
CA ILE A 109 10.88 -0.40 -24.24
C ILE A 109 10.33 -1.38 -25.27
N ALA A 110 9.02 -1.34 -25.49
CA ALA A 110 8.39 -1.97 -26.62
C ALA A 110 8.96 -1.26 -27.86
N GLN A 111 10.07 -1.79 -28.37
CA GLN A 111 10.59 -1.49 -29.70
C GLN A 111 9.90 -2.38 -30.72
#